data_AF-A0A4Q9KQ56-F1
#
_entry.id   AF-A0A4Q9KQ56-F1
#
_cell.length_a   1.000
_cell.length_b   1.000
_cell.length_c   1.000
_cell.angle_alpha   90.00
_cell.angle_beta   90.00
_cell.angle_gamma   90.00
#
_symmetry.space_group_name_H-M   'P 1'
#
loop_
_entity.id
_entity.type
_entity.pdbx_description
1 polymer ?
#
loop_
_entity_poly.entity_id
_entity_poly.type
_entity_poly.pdbx_seq_one_letter_code
_entity_poly.pdbx_strand_id
1 'polypeptide(L)'
;MRGASAYLSVTAARSRNISVVAAMNKYGMIYHKIHERAVNGEDFRLFIKEINESCQRQGNLTSIFVMDNARIHHYRGLNDDQEIASYRIKHLPPYSPFLNPNENPQLRKLIYEKFNEIT
;
A
#
# COMPACT_ATOMS: atom_id res chain seq x y z
N MET A 1 -51.62 -14.84 -13.52
CA MET A 1 -50.80 -13.64 -13.27
C MET A 1 -49.38 -14.10 -12.96
N ARG A 2 -48.36 -13.66 -13.70
CA ARG A 2 -46.95 -13.99 -13.42
C ARG A 2 -46.38 -12.91 -12.50
N GLY A 3 -45.74 -13.31 -11.40
CA GLY A 3 -45.05 -12.39 -10.49
C GLY A 3 -43.84 -11.74 -11.17
N ALA A 4 -43.73 -10.42 -11.07
CA ALA A 4 -42.55 -9.69 -11.52
C ALA A 4 -41.55 -9.59 -10.36
N SER A 5 -40.27 -9.86 -10.63
CA SER A 5 -39.20 -9.64 -9.65
C SER A 5 -39.06 -8.15 -9.35
N ALA A 6 -39.04 -7.80 -8.06
CA ALA A 6 -38.72 -6.46 -7.61
C ALA A 6 -37.20 -6.24 -7.67
N TYR A 7 -36.72 -5.46 -8.63
CA TYR A 7 -35.34 -4.97 -8.67
C TYR A 7 -35.32 -3.48 -8.35
N LEU A 8 -34.52 -3.10 -7.35
CA LEU A 8 -34.20 -1.71 -7.05
C LEU A 8 -32.84 -1.41 -7.68
N SER A 9 -32.83 -0.59 -8.73
CA SER A 9 -31.60 -0.03 -9.27
C SER A 9 -31.14 1.10 -8.36
N VAL A 10 -30.29 0.79 -7.38
CA VAL A 10 -29.59 1.80 -6.60
C VAL A 10 -28.41 2.33 -7.39
N THR A 11 -28.31 3.65 -7.53
CA THR A 11 -27.09 4.30 -8.05
C THR A 11 -25.95 3.95 -7.10
N ALA A 12 -24.92 3.26 -7.59
CA ALA A 12 -23.71 3.07 -6.80
C ALA A 12 -23.19 4.46 -6.41
N ALA A 13 -23.23 4.79 -5.12
CA ALA A 13 -22.62 6.02 -4.62
C ALA A 13 -21.14 5.96 -4.98
N ARG A 14 -20.75 6.74 -5.99
CA ARG A 14 -19.39 6.75 -6.52
C ARG A 14 -18.54 7.58 -5.55
N SER A 15 -18.11 6.95 -4.46
CA SER A 15 -17.16 7.55 -3.53
C SER A 15 -15.83 7.80 -4.24
N ARG A 16 -15.08 8.80 -3.78
CA ARG A 16 -13.71 9.03 -4.26
C ARG A 16 -12.87 7.79 -3.90
N ASN A 17 -12.14 7.25 -4.87
CA ASN A 17 -11.22 6.13 -4.65
C ASN A 17 -9.94 6.66 -4.01
N ILE A 18 -9.77 6.43 -2.71
CA ILE A 18 -8.54 6.77 -1.99
C ILE A 18 -7.66 5.52 -1.88
N SER A 19 -6.40 5.64 -2.25
CA SER A 19 -5.38 4.60 -2.08
C SER A 19 -4.38 5.03 -1.02
N VAL A 20 -4.01 4.11 -0.15
CA VAL A 20 -2.97 4.32 0.87
C VAL A 20 -1.85 3.32 0.65
N VAL A 21 -0.62 3.82 0.64
CA VAL A 21 0.59 3.00 0.71
C VAL A 21 1.29 3.30 2.02
N ALA A 22 1.70 2.24 2.73
CA ALA A 22 2.30 2.36 4.05
C ALA A 22 3.41 1.33 4.24
N ALA A 23 4.42 1.71 5.00
CA ALA A 23 5.51 0.85 5.42
C ALA A 23 5.65 0.91 6.95
N MET A 24 5.90 -0.25 7.54
CA MET A 24 6.03 -0.43 8.98
C MET A 24 7.17 -1.38 9.32
N ASN A 25 7.69 -1.24 10.53
CA ASN A 25 8.61 -2.18 11.16
C ASN A 25 8.02 -2.70 12.48
N LYS A 26 8.82 -3.46 13.24
CA LYS A 26 8.42 -4.02 14.54
C LYS A 26 8.09 -2.97 15.62
N TYR A 27 8.47 -1.71 15.43
CA TYR A 27 8.20 -0.59 16.35
C TYR A 27 6.98 0.24 15.93
N GLY A 28 6.47 0.07 14.71
CA GLY A 28 5.30 0.78 14.21
C GLY A 28 5.47 1.27 12.77
N MET A 29 4.62 2.21 12.38
CA MET A 29 4.63 2.81 11.04
C MET A 29 5.84 3.71 10.86
N ILE A 30 6.58 3.52 9.77
CA ILE A 30 7.75 4.35 9.41
C ILE A 30 7.33 5.47 8.46
N TYR A 31 6.47 5.15 7.49
CA TYR A 31 6.09 6.06 6.43
C TYR A 31 4.75 5.65 5.81
N HIS A 32 3.96 6.63 5.38
CA HIS A 32 2.73 6.40 4.63
C HIS A 32 2.43 7.56 3.68
N LYS A 33 1.67 7.28 2.63
CA LYS A 33 1.20 8.27 1.66
C LYS A 33 -0.23 7.97 1.24
N ILE A 34 -1.01 9.03 1.09
CA ILE A 34 -2.41 8.97 0.67
C ILE A 34 -2.51 9.53 -0.74
N HIS A 35 -3.19 8.82 -1.62
CA HIS A 35 -3.44 9.20 -3.00
C HIS A 35 -4.94 9.23 -3.24
N GLU A 36 -5.48 10.32 -3.79
CA GLU A 36 -6.89 10.42 -4.21
C GLU A 36 -7.20 9.67 -5.52
N ARG A 37 -6.24 8.86 -5.99
CA ARG A 37 -6.33 8.03 -7.18
C ARG A 37 -5.62 6.69 -6.93
N ALA A 38 -5.78 5.76 -7.86
CA ALA A 38 -4.99 4.53 -7.86
C ALA A 38 -3.49 4.83 -7.94
N VAL A 39 -2.71 4.12 -7.12
CA VAL A 39 -1.24 4.17 -7.14
C VAL A 39 -0.74 3.41 -8.36
N ASN A 40 0.09 4.06 -9.18
CA ASN A 40 0.74 3.42 -10.33
C ASN A 40 2.20 3.03 -10.00
N GLY A 41 2.88 2.39 -10.95
CA GLY A 41 4.26 1.93 -10.76
C GLY A 41 5.26 3.04 -10.43
N GLU A 42 5.11 4.23 -11.01
CA GLU A 42 5.98 5.38 -10.72
C GLU A 42 5.70 5.98 -9.34
N ASP A 43 4.44 6.09 -8.95
CA ASP A 43 4.08 6.50 -7.59
C ASP A 43 4.68 5.55 -6.56
N PHE A 44 4.65 4.24 -6.85
CA PHE A 44 5.24 3.21 -6.01
C PHE A 44 6.78 3.26 -5.98
N ARG A 45 7.42 3.52 -7.13
CA ARG A 45 8.87 3.73 -7.23
C ARG A 45 9.32 4.89 -6.33
N LEU A 46 8.62 6.02 -6.42
CA LEU A 46 8.89 7.18 -5.57
C LEU A 46 8.69 6.84 -4.08
N PHE A 47 7.61 6.16 -3.75
CA PHE A 47 7.32 5.73 -2.39
C PHE A 47 8.45 4.88 -1.77
N ILE A 48 9.03 3.94 -2.51
CA ILE A 48 10.16 3.12 -2.03
C ILE A 48 11.40 3.96 -1.70
N LYS A 49 11.72 4.98 -2.52
CA LYS A 49 12.83 5.91 -2.24
C LYS A 49 12.56 6.73 -0.98
N GLU A 50 11.37 7.31 -0.86
CA GLU A 50 10.96 8.11 0.30
C GLU A 50 11.03 7.30 1.61
N ILE A 51 10.66 6.02 1.59
CA ILE A 51 10.82 5.15 2.77
C ILE A 51 12.30 4.93 3.10
N ASN A 52 13.14 4.67 2.10
CA ASN A 52 14.56 4.42 2.35
C ASN A 52 15.25 5.65 2.95
N GLU A 53 14.97 6.84 2.42
CA GLU A 53 15.42 8.11 3.00
C GLU A 53 14.91 8.28 4.44
N SER A 54 13.66 7.90 4.70
CA SER A 54 13.10 7.92 6.06
C SER A 54 13.84 6.97 7.00
N CYS A 55 14.16 5.76 6.54
CA CYS A 55 14.94 4.79 7.29
C CYS A 55 16.36 5.31 7.60
N GLN A 56 17.03 5.89 6.61
CA GLN A 56 18.37 6.45 6.76
C GLN A 56 18.40 7.61 7.77
N ARG A 57 17.40 8.51 7.72
CA ARG A 57 17.23 9.59 8.71
C ARG A 57 17.04 9.05 10.14
N GLN A 58 16.47 7.86 10.28
CA GLN A 58 16.31 7.16 11.55
C GLN A 58 17.52 6.30 11.95
N GLY A 59 18.63 6.36 11.20
CA GLY A 59 19.86 5.60 11.48
C GLY A 59 19.83 4.13 11.00
N ASN A 60 18.79 3.72 10.27
CA ASN A 60 18.64 2.35 9.78
C ASN A 60 19.32 2.20 8.41
N LEU A 61 20.61 1.88 8.42
CA LEU A 61 21.44 1.75 7.21
C LEU A 61 21.32 0.40 6.49
N THR A 62 20.66 -0.60 7.09
CA THR A 62 20.57 -1.98 6.56
C THR A 62 19.13 -2.50 6.52
N SER A 63 18.22 -1.70 5.99
CA SER A 63 16.81 -2.05 5.87
C SER A 63 16.58 -3.15 4.83
N ILE A 64 15.74 -4.14 5.18
CA ILE A 64 15.20 -5.14 4.26
C ILE A 64 13.72 -4.83 4.05
N PHE A 65 13.33 -4.62 2.80
CA PHE A 65 11.93 -4.39 2.44
C PHE A 65 11.24 -5.72 2.20
N VAL A 66 10.21 -6.01 2.98
CA VAL A 66 9.37 -7.19 2.81
C VAL A 66 8.02 -6.75 2.27
N MET A 67 7.61 -7.31 1.13
CA MET A 67 6.39 -6.93 0.43
C MET A 67 5.59 -8.17 0.04
N ASP A 68 4.28 -8.05 -0.10
CA ASP A 68 3.46 -9.11 -0.70
C ASP A 68 3.70 -9.24 -2.22
N ASN A 69 3.00 -10.15 -2.88
CA ASN A 69 3.10 -10.39 -4.33
C ASN A 69 2.12 -9.53 -5.16
N ALA A 70 1.70 -8.35 -4.67
CA ALA A 70 0.89 -7.45 -5.47
C ALA A 70 1.59 -7.10 -6.80
N ARG A 71 0.82 -7.00 -7.89
CA ARG A 71 1.37 -6.72 -9.23
C ARG A 71 2.22 -5.44 -9.28
N ILE A 72 1.88 -4.44 -8.48
CA ILE A 72 2.61 -3.16 -8.41
C ILE A 72 4.01 -3.31 -7.84
N HIS A 73 4.25 -4.33 -7.00
CA HIS A 73 5.58 -4.63 -6.43
C HIS A 73 6.53 -5.27 -7.44
N HIS A 74 6.00 -5.76 -8.57
CA HIS A 74 6.77 -6.31 -9.68
C HIS A 74 6.87 -5.34 -10.87
N TYR A 75 6.65 -4.05 -10.62
CA TYR A 75 6.80 -3.02 -11.64
C TYR A 75 8.25 -3.00 -12.16
N ARG A 76 8.43 -3.13 -13.48
CA ARG A 76 9.76 -3.24 -14.10
C ARG A 76 10.66 -2.04 -13.82
N GLY A 77 10.08 -0.84 -13.73
CA GLY A 77 10.83 0.38 -13.43
C GLY A 77 11.49 0.40 -12.05
N LEU A 78 11.16 -0.53 -11.15
CA LEU A 78 11.91 -0.74 -9.91
C LEU A 78 13.29 -1.36 -10.15
N ASN A 79 13.41 -2.26 -11.13
CA ASN A 79 14.68 -2.92 -11.46
C ASN A 79 15.57 -2.05 -12.35
N ASP A 80 14.96 -1.18 -13.15
CA ASP A 80 15.68 -0.22 -14.01
C ASP A 80 16.30 0.93 -13.20
N ASP A 81 15.79 1.17 -11.98
CA ASP A 81 16.31 2.16 -11.05
C ASP A 81 17.47 1.56 -10.23
N GLN A 82 18.71 1.87 -10.61
CA GLN A 82 19.93 1.30 -10.01
C GLN A 82 19.99 1.48 -8.49
N GLU A 83 19.42 2.57 -7.97
CA GLU A 83 19.34 2.83 -6.55
C GLU A 83 18.42 1.81 -5.87
N ILE A 84 17.21 1.63 -6.37
CA ILE A 84 16.23 0.67 -5.83
C ILE A 84 16.70 -0.77 -6.02
N ALA A 85 17.37 -1.08 -7.14
CA ALA A 85 17.97 -2.39 -7.38
C ALA A 85 19.05 -2.75 -6.35
N SER A 86 19.66 -1.76 -5.69
CA SER A 86 20.59 -1.99 -4.57
C SER A 86 19.89 -2.34 -3.26
N TYR A 87 18.58 -2.06 -3.14
CA TYR A 87 17.82 -2.31 -1.93
C TYR A 87 17.56 -3.81 -1.74
N ARG A 88 17.61 -4.26 -0.48
CA ARG A 88 17.32 -5.67 -0.15
C ARG A 88 15.82 -5.89 -0.10
N ILE A 89 15.24 -6.25 -1.24
CA ILE A 89 13.81 -6.54 -1.37
C ILE A 89 13.54 -8.05 -1.25
N LYS A 90 12.52 -8.42 -0.48
CA LYS A 90 12.01 -9.79 -0.35
C LYS A 90 10.50 -9.79 -0.56
N HIS A 91 10.01 -10.77 -1.30
CA HIS A 91 8.59 -10.99 -1.49
C HIS A 91 8.10 -12.16 -0.62
N LEU A 92 6.89 -12.03 -0.08
CA LEU A 92 6.23 -13.11 0.66
C LEU A 92 5.87 -14.28 -0.27
N PRO A 93 5.71 -15.50 0.25
CA PRO A 93 5.12 -16.59 -0.51
C PRO A 93 3.70 -16.21 -0.99
N PRO A 94 3.27 -16.69 -2.17
CA PRO A 94 1.91 -16.48 -2.65
C PRO A 94 0.87 -16.89 -1.61
N TYR A 95 -0.23 -16.14 -1.54
CA TYR A 95 -1.39 -16.43 -0.66
C TYR A 95 -1.07 -16.52 0.83
N SER A 96 -0.08 -15.76 1.32
CA SER A 96 0.28 -15.69 2.74
C SER A 96 -0.09 -14.33 3.39
N PRO A 97 -1.36 -13.90 3.36
CA PRO A 97 -1.80 -12.61 3.88
C PRO A 97 -1.50 -12.44 5.38
N PHE A 98 -1.59 -13.52 6.16
CA PHE A 98 -1.25 -13.56 7.59
C PHE A 98 0.21 -13.19 7.91
N LEU A 99 1.10 -13.26 6.92
CA LEU A 99 2.52 -12.89 7.06
C LEU A 99 2.78 -11.43 6.69
N ASN A 100 1.79 -10.71 6.14
CA ASN A 100 1.92 -9.30 5.80
C ASN A 100 1.63 -8.44 7.04
N PRO A 101 2.63 -7.75 7.62
CA PRO A 101 2.42 -6.90 8.79
C PRO A 101 1.39 -5.79 8.53
N ASN A 102 1.23 -5.37 7.28
CA ASN A 102 0.28 -4.33 6.87
C ASN A 102 -1.19 -4.78 6.95
N GLU A 103 -1.48 -6.08 7.12
CA GLU A 103 -2.83 -6.56 7.41
C GLU A 103 -3.23 -6.43 8.89
N ASN A 104 -2.34 -5.86 9.71
CA ASN A 104 -2.60 -5.61 11.13
C ASN A 104 -3.80 -4.65 11.31
N PRO A 105 -4.77 -4.98 12.19
CA PRO A 105 -5.92 -4.13 12.52
C PRO A 105 -5.59 -2.67 12.86
N GLN A 106 -4.42 -2.43 13.47
CA GLN A 106 -3.96 -1.09 13.86
C GLN A 106 -3.75 -0.17 12.65
N LEU A 107 -3.21 -0.71 11.56
CA LEU A 107 -2.99 0.03 10.32
C LEU A 107 -4.32 0.39 9.65
N ARG A 108 -5.27 -0.56 9.65
CA ARG A 108 -6.63 -0.32 9.15
C ARG A 108 -7.32 0.80 9.92
N LYS A 109 -7.20 0.81 11.26
CA LYS A 109 -7.80 1.85 12.10
C LYS A 109 -7.25 3.24 11.76
N LEU A 110 -5.93 3.36 11.58
CA LEU A 110 -5.31 4.63 11.19
C LEU A 110 -5.78 5.08 9.80
N ILE A 111 -5.91 4.17 8.83
CA ILE A 111 -6.46 4.49 7.51
C ILE A 111 -7.87 5.06 7.63
N TYR A 112 -8.73 4.46 8.47
CA TYR A 112 -10.08 4.97 8.71
C TYR A 112 -10.09 6.35 9.40
N GLU A 113 -9.25 6.55 10.41
CA GLU A 113 -9.13 7.84 11.10
C GLU A 113 -8.65 8.93 10.13
N LYS A 114 -7.61 8.64 9.34
CA LYS A 114 -7.08 9.55 8.33
C LYS A 114 -8.07 9.81 7.19
N PHE A 115 -8.86 8.82 6.79
CA PHE A 115 -9.92 8.98 5.81
C PHE A 115 -10.98 9.98 6.30
N ASN A 116 -11.33 9.94 7.58
CA ASN A 116 -12.29 10.88 8.18
C ASN A 116 -11.72 12.29 8.35
N GLU A 117 -10.39 12.48 8.38
CA GLU A 117 -9.76 13.80 8.44
C GLU A 117 -9.76 14.53 7.08
N ILE A 118 -9.82 13.77 5.96
CA ILE A 118 -9.77 14.29 4.58
C ILE A 118 -11.14 14.30 3.87
N THR A 119 -12.21 13.91 4.57
CA THR A 119 -13.60 13.92 4.07
C THR A 119 -14.43 14.88 4.91
#